data_AF-A0A0F9JTY6-F1
#
_entry.id   AF-A0A0F9JTY6-F1
#
_cell.length_a   1.000
_cell.length_b   1.000
_cell.length_c   1.000
_cell.angle_alpha   90.00
_cell.angle_beta   90.00
_cell.angle_gamma   90.00
#
_symmetry.space_group_name_H-M   'P 1'
#
loop_
_entity.id
_entity.type
_entity.pdbx_description
1 polymer ?
#
loop_
_entity_poly.entity_id
_entity_poly.type
_entity_poly.pdbx_seq_one_letter_code
_entity_poly.pdbx_strand_id
1 'polypeptide(L)'
;MIIIDKSYITLKIKNCKNLIENATSDDQIEIYEGYLLFWRKKLTPIVKKIDSKNDEIYDDRDYATEFEIENPLRKAYYKRDGKLIKTKRFKEYLKSNKF
;
A
#
# COMPACT_ATOMS: atom_id res chain seq x y z
N MET A 1 2.81 -24.33 0.88
CA MET A 1 2.30 -22.95 0.80
C MET A 1 3.15 -22.10 1.72
N ILE A 2 4.05 -21.26 1.18
CA ILE A 2 4.84 -20.35 2.02
C ILE A 2 3.87 -19.25 2.47
N ILE A 3 3.44 -19.28 3.72
CA ILE A 3 2.67 -18.20 4.32
C ILE A 3 3.68 -17.07 4.56
N ILE A 4 3.77 -16.14 3.62
CA ILE A 4 4.55 -14.93 3.83
C ILE A 4 3.78 -14.07 4.84
N ASP A 5 4.42 -13.77 5.95
CA ASP A 5 3.84 -12.97 7.03
C ASP A 5 3.52 -11.55 6.54
N LYS A 6 2.30 -11.07 6.81
CA LYS A 6 1.87 -9.72 6.39
C LYS A 6 2.72 -8.61 7.02
N SER A 7 3.21 -8.83 8.23
CA SER A 7 4.14 -7.94 8.93
C SER A 7 5.50 -7.91 8.25
N TYR A 8 5.97 -9.06 7.73
CA TYR A 8 7.21 -9.12 6.93
C TYR A 8 7.10 -8.31 5.65
N ILE A 9 5.99 -8.45 4.91
CA ILE A 9 5.74 -7.67 3.69
C ILE A 9 5.65 -6.17 4.02
N THR A 10 4.98 -5.81 5.12
CA THR A 10 4.87 -4.41 5.59
C THR A 10 6.23 -3.82 5.93
N LEU A 11 7.10 -4.60 6.59
CA LEU A 11 8.49 -4.19 6.86
C LEU A 11 9.26 -3.94 5.56
N LYS A 12 9.09 -4.78 4.54
CA LYS A 12 9.72 -4.59 3.23
C LYS A 12 9.22 -3.33 2.53
N ILE A 13 7.91 -3.06 2.58
CA ILE A 13 7.31 -1.82 2.07
C ILE A 13 7.92 -0.59 2.76
N LYS A 14 8.01 -0.61 4.10
CA LYS A 14 8.61 0.47 4.88
C LYS A 14 10.08 0.71 4.50
N ASN A 15 10.84 -0.37 4.31
CA ASN A 15 12.23 -0.25 3.89
C ASN A 15 12.35 0.35 2.49
N CYS A 16 11.51 -0.04 1.53
CA CYS A 16 11.51 0.55 0.19
C CYS A 16 11.17 2.05 0.24
N LYS A 17 10.18 2.47 1.05
CA LYS A 17 9.87 3.90 1.25
C LYS A 17 11.08 4.66 1.80
N ASN A 18 11.74 4.11 2.82
CA ASN A 18 12.95 4.74 3.37
C ASN A 18 14.10 4.80 2.33
N LEU A 19 14.24 3.78 1.48
CA LEU A 19 15.24 3.80 0.40
C LEU A 19 14.92 4.86 -0.65
N ILE A 20 13.65 5.06 -1.01
CA ILE A 20 13.20 6.13 -1.92
C ILE A 20 13.48 7.51 -1.31
N GLU A 21 13.11 7.73 -0.05
CA GLU A 21 13.33 9.02 0.64
C GLU A 21 14.81 9.39 0.76
N ASN A 22 15.71 8.41 0.81
CA ASN A 22 17.16 8.60 0.94
C ASN A 22 17.93 8.34 -0.37
N ALA A 23 17.23 8.11 -1.48
CA ALA A 23 17.88 7.90 -2.77
C ALA A 23 18.56 9.19 -3.25
N THR A 24 19.73 9.06 -3.85
CA THR A 24 20.52 10.20 -4.33
C THR A 24 20.44 10.40 -5.84
N SER A 25 19.76 9.49 -6.56
CA SER A 25 19.52 9.60 -7.99
C SER A 25 18.12 9.13 -8.37
N ASP A 26 17.60 9.68 -9.47
CA ASP A 26 16.29 9.29 -10.02
C ASP A 26 16.26 7.81 -10.42
N ASP A 27 17.37 7.27 -10.96
CA ASP A 27 17.50 5.85 -11.28
C ASP A 27 17.33 4.94 -10.05
N GLN A 28 17.82 5.37 -8.89
CA GLN A 28 17.65 4.63 -7.63
C GLN A 28 16.19 4.66 -7.17
N ILE A 29 15.54 5.83 -7.30
CA ILE A 29 14.11 5.98 -6.99
C ILE A 29 13.29 5.02 -7.84
N GLU A 30 13.50 4.99 -9.16
CA GLU A 30 12.75 4.11 -10.08
C GLU A 30 12.91 2.63 -9.70
N ILE A 31 14.14 2.20 -9.38
CA ILE A 31 14.41 0.82 -8.94
C ILE A 31 13.67 0.52 -7.62
N TYR A 32 13.72 1.42 -6.64
CA TYR A 32 13.09 1.22 -5.34
C TYR A 32 11.56 1.29 -5.41
N GLU A 33 11.00 2.12 -6.30
CA GLU A 33 9.57 2.13 -6.64
C GLU A 33 9.14 0.79 -7.24
N GLY A 34 9.96 0.22 -8.13
CA GLY A 34 9.74 -1.14 -8.66
C GLY A 34 9.66 -2.20 -7.55
N TYR A 35 10.55 -2.14 -6.56
CA TYR A 35 10.50 -3.04 -5.40
C TYR A 35 9.30 -2.76 -4.49
N LEU A 36 8.97 -1.49 -4.25
CA LEU A 36 7.80 -1.09 -3.47
C LEU A 36 6.52 -1.67 -4.08
N LEU A 37 6.38 -1.56 -5.41
CA LEU A 37 5.27 -2.12 -6.17
C LEU A 37 5.20 -3.65 -6.03
N PHE A 38 6.35 -4.33 -6.13
CA PHE A 38 6.41 -5.79 -5.95
C PHE A 38 5.88 -6.21 -4.58
N TRP A 39 6.31 -5.54 -3.49
CA TRP A 39 5.89 -5.90 -2.15
C TRP A 39 4.42 -5.57 -1.86
N ARG A 40 3.89 -4.45 -2.37
CA ARG A 40 2.46 -4.14 -2.29
C ARG A 40 1.59 -5.22 -2.93
N LYS A 41 1.97 -5.71 -4.12
CA LYS A 41 1.27 -6.82 -4.81
C LYS A 41 1.26 -8.13 -4.02
N LYS A 42 2.16 -8.30 -3.03
CA LYS A 42 2.17 -9.47 -2.13
C LYS A 42 1.26 -9.27 -0.92
N LEU A 43 0.99 -8.03 -0.51
CA LEU A 43 0.15 -7.69 0.64
C LEU A 43 -1.34 -7.94 0.34
N THR A 44 -1.73 -7.64 -0.90
CA THR A 44 -3.09 -7.82 -1.41
C THR A 44 -3.04 -8.80 -2.57
N PRO A 45 -3.58 -10.04 -2.47
CA PRO A 45 -3.79 -10.86 -3.65
C PRO A 45 -4.82 -10.13 -4.51
N ILE A 46 -4.33 -9.49 -5.57
CA ILE A 46 -5.12 -8.71 -6.49
C ILE A 46 -6.27 -9.59 -6.99
N VAL A 47 -7.51 -9.28 -6.62
CA VAL A 47 -8.68 -9.75 -7.38
C VAL A 47 -8.69 -8.91 -8.64
N LYS A 48 -7.81 -9.24 -9.59
CA LYS A 48 -7.70 -8.53 -10.86
C LYS A 48 -8.84 -9.04 -11.74
N LYS A 49 -9.96 -8.31 -11.77
CA LYS A 49 -10.69 -8.19 -13.03
C LYS A 49 -9.79 -7.35 -13.91
N ILE A 50 -9.05 -8.04 -14.78
CA ILE A 50 -8.20 -7.44 -15.79
C ILE A 50 -9.16 -6.82 -16.81
N ASP A 51 -9.35 -5.51 -16.74
CA ASP A 51 -9.66 -4.74 -17.93
C ASP A 51 -8.45 -3.88 -18.25
N SER A 52 -8.01 -4.08 -19.48
CA SER A 52 -6.76 -3.63 -20.05
C SER A 52 -6.83 -2.14 -20.38
N LYS A 53 -5.64 -1.51 -20.33
CA LYS A 53 -5.29 -0.14 -20.74
C LYS A 53 -5.38 0.93 -19.65
N ASN A 54 -4.16 1.40 -19.33
CA ASN A 54 -3.80 2.73 -18.88
C ASN A 54 -4.02 3.06 -17.39
N ASP A 55 -2.95 3.57 -16.81
CA ASP A 55 -2.72 4.06 -15.45
C ASP A 55 -2.65 2.97 -14.34
N GLU A 56 -1.44 2.75 -13.83
CA GLU A 56 -1.19 2.03 -12.56
C GLU A 56 -1.71 2.87 -11.39
N ILE A 57 -3.04 3.02 -11.29
CA ILE A 57 -3.69 3.67 -10.17
C ILE A 57 -3.61 2.71 -8.99
N TYR A 58 -2.76 3.01 -8.02
CA TYR A 58 -2.77 2.34 -6.72
C TYR A 58 -4.19 2.46 -6.11
N ASP A 59 -4.87 1.32 -5.94
CA ASP A 59 -6.18 1.28 -5.29
C ASP A 59 -5.98 1.57 -3.80
N ASP A 60 -6.85 2.41 -3.21
CA ASP A 60 -6.87 2.70 -1.78
C ASP A 60 -6.95 1.42 -0.90
N ARG A 61 -7.26 0.27 -1.49
CA ARG A 61 -7.24 -1.05 -0.83
C ARG A 61 -5.83 -1.54 -0.46
N ASP A 62 -4.78 -1.20 -1.21
CA ASP A 62 -3.41 -1.63 -0.89
C ASP A 62 -2.91 -0.92 0.38
N TYR A 63 -3.13 0.39 0.43
CA TYR A 63 -2.81 1.22 1.60
C TYR A 63 -3.65 0.90 2.84
N ALA A 64 -4.87 0.38 2.66
CA ALA A 64 -5.74 0.02 3.79
C ALA A 64 -5.13 -1.11 4.62
N THR A 65 -4.50 -2.07 3.96
CA THR A 65 -3.86 -3.20 4.65
C THR A 65 -2.60 -2.74 5.38
N GLU A 66 -1.76 -1.89 4.76
CA GLU A 66 -0.61 -1.26 5.42
C GLU A 66 -1.06 -0.49 6.68
N PHE A 67 -2.10 0.33 6.55
CA PHE A 67 -2.66 1.12 7.64
C PHE A 67 -3.15 0.27 8.82
N GLU A 68 -3.87 -0.83 8.56
CA GLU A 68 -4.42 -1.69 9.61
C GLU A 68 -3.35 -2.53 10.31
N ILE A 69 -2.25 -2.85 9.64
CA ILE A 69 -1.10 -3.52 10.26
C ILE A 69 -0.35 -2.55 11.19
N GLU A 70 -0.12 -1.32 10.73
CA GLU A 70 0.52 -0.27 11.54
C GLU A 70 -0.38 0.23 12.68
N ASN A 71 -1.70 0.09 12.54
CA ASN A 71 -2.70 0.55 13.50
C ASN A 71 -3.69 -0.59 13.85
N PRO A 72 -3.29 -1.60 14.65
CA PRO A 72 -4.08 -2.83 14.86
C PRO A 72 -5.49 -2.60 15.42
N LEU A 73 -5.69 -1.53 16.19
CA LEU A 73 -6.97 -1.17 16.80
C LEU A 73 -7.84 -0.29 15.90
N ARG A 74 -7.37 0.07 14.71
CA ARG A 74 -8.06 1.00 13.80
C ARG A 74 -8.36 0.33 12.48
N LYS A 75 -9.46 0.77 11.87
CA LYS A 75 -9.89 0.29 10.56
C LYS A 75 -9.73 1.38 9.50
N ALA A 76 -9.32 0.98 8.30
CA ALA A 76 -9.19 1.90 7.18
C ALA A 76 -10.56 2.44 6.73
N TYR A 77 -11.60 1.60 6.85
CA TYR A 77 -12.98 1.91 6.48
C TYR A 77 -13.96 1.65 7.62
N TYR A 78 -15.10 2.34 7.56
CA TYR A 78 -16.30 2.04 8.36
C TYR A 78 -17.52 1.95 7.45
N LYS A 79 -18.55 1.22 7.88
CA LYS A 79 -19.82 1.11 7.14
C LYS A 79 -20.78 2.21 7.58
N ARG A 80 -21.38 2.91 6.63
CA ARG A 80 -22.48 3.86 6.84
C ARG A 80 -23.43 3.77 5.66
N ASP A 81 -24.72 3.59 5.92
CA ASP A 81 -25.76 3.48 4.88
C ASP A 81 -25.42 2.45 3.77
N GLY A 82 -24.88 1.30 4.19
CA GLY A 82 -24.45 0.22 3.29
C GLY A 82 -23.17 0.51 2.50
N LYS A 83 -22.59 1.71 2.60
CA LYS A 83 -21.37 2.12 1.90
C LYS A 83 -20.15 2.03 2.81
N LEU A 84 -19.02 1.59 2.25
CA LEU A 84 -17.72 1.66 2.91
C LEU A 84 -17.16 3.08 2.75
N ILE A 85 -16.94 3.77 3.87
CA ILE A 85 -16.40 5.12 3.92
C ILE A 85 -15.03 5.07 4.59
N LYS A 86 -14.02 5.71 3.99
CA LYS A 86 -12.68 5.84 4.58
C LYS A 86 -12.74 6.60 5.91
N THR A 87 -12.06 6.10 6.94
CA THR A 87 -11.93 6.81 8.21
C THR A 87 -11.09 8.08 8.04
N LYS A 88 -11.26 9.06 8.93
CA LYS A 88 -10.47 10.31 8.89
C LYS A 88 -8.96 10.03 8.92
N ARG A 89 -8.54 9.13 9.82
CA ARG A 89 -7.14 8.72 9.97
C ARG A 89 -6.61 8.02 8.73
N PHE A 90 -7.41 7.18 8.07
CA PHE A 90 -6.98 6.55 6.84
C PHE A 90 -6.86 7.54 5.67
N LYS A 91 -7.75 8.54 5.60
CA LYS A 91 -7.60 9.65 4.64
C LYS A 91 -6.32 10.46 4.88
N GLU A 92 -5.96 10.72 6.15
CA GLU A 92 -4.70 11.38 6.51
C GLU A 92 -3.49 10.52 6.10
N TYR A 93 -3.53 9.22 6.40
CA TYR A 93 -2.50 8.26 6.01
C TYR A 93 -2.23 8.25 4.50
N LEU A 94 -3.30 8.25 3.69
CA LEU A 94 -3.20 8.30 2.24
C LEU A 94 -2.55 9.58 1.72
N LYS A 95 -2.77 10.73 2.38
CA LYS A 95 -2.13 12.00 1.99
C LYS A 95 -0.63 11.98 2.24
N SER A 96 -0.19 11.32 3.31
CA SER A 96 1.23 11.21 3.65
C SER A 96 1.99 10.16 2.84
N ASN A 97 1.30 9.23 2.17
CA ASN A 97 1.91 8.10 1.45
C ASN A 97 1.66 8.14 -0.08
N LYS A 98 1.17 9.27 -0.61
CA LYS A 98 0.91 9.49 -2.04
C LYS A 98 2.03 10.25 -2.77
N PHE A 99 3.23 10.28 -2.19
CA PHE A 99 4.43 10.71 -2.92
C PHE A 99 4.74 9.70 -4.02
#